data_AF-A0A7U6QQC6-F1
#
_entry.id   AF-A0A7U6QQC6-F1
#
_cell.length_a   1.000
_cell.length_b   1.000
_cell.length_c   1.000
_cell.angle_alpha   90.00
_cell.angle_beta   90.00
_cell.angle_gamma   90.00
#
_symmetry.space_group_name_H-M   'P 1'
#
loop_
_entity.id
_entity.type
_entity.pdbx_description
1 polymer ?
#
loop_
_entity_poly.entity_id
_entity_poly.type
_entity_poly.pdbx_seq_one_letter_code
_entity_poly.pdbx_strand_id
1 'polypeptide(L)' 'MNCATCPITVKKSLENVDGVENAKVTYKPKLAVVSFDDTKTNINALIAATTNAGYPSNLKSENK' A
#
# COMPACT_ATOMS: atom_id res chain seq x y z
N MET A 1 -10.55 0.42 -6.38
CA MET A 1 -9.94 -0.25 -7.55
C MET A 1 -11.04 -0.73 -8.50
N ASN A 2 -11.43 0.10 -9.49
CA ASN A 2 -12.41 -0.25 -10.53
C ASN A 2 -11.81 -0.23 -11.96
N CYS A 3 -10.51 0.07 -12.10
CA CYS A 3 -9.82 0.15 -13.38
C CYS A 3 -8.50 -0.65 -13.32
N ALA A 4 -8.08 -1.24 -14.45
CA ALA A 4 -6.85 -2.02 -14.58
C ALA A 4 -5.59 -1.22 -14.20
N THR A 5 -5.67 0.11 -14.26
CA THR A 5 -4.59 1.04 -13.89
C THR A 5 -4.59 1.39 -12.40
N CYS A 6 -5.68 1.16 -11.66
CA CYS A 6 -5.75 1.45 -10.22
C CYS A 6 -4.62 0.80 -9.38
N PRO A 7 -4.20 -0.46 -9.62
CA PRO A 7 -3.11 -1.09 -8.88
C PRO A 7 -1.77 -0.37 -9.05
N ILE A 8 -1.53 0.24 -10.23
CA ILE A 8 -0.28 0.93 -10.54
C ILE A 8 -0.16 2.20 -9.69
N THR A 9 -1.24 2.98 -9.57
CA THR A 9 -1.25 4.19 -8.73
C THR A 9 -1.01 3.87 -7.26
N VAL A 10 -1.70 2.85 -6.73
CA VAL A 10 -1.51 2.39 -5.34
C VAL A 10 -0.07 1.93 -5.11
N LYS A 11 0.47 1.13 -6.03
CA LYS A 11 1.86 0.65 -5.95
C LYS A 11 2.84 1.84 -5.91
N LYS A 12 2.71 2.77 -6.86
CA LYS A 12 3.56 3.97 -6.89
C LYS A 12 3.44 4.80 -5.61
N SER A 13 2.23 5.00 -5.08
CA SER A 13 2.07 5.76 -3.82
C SER A 13 2.81 5.12 -2.64
N LEU A 14 2.85 3.78 -2.59
CA LEU A 14 3.56 3.05 -1.55
C LEU A 14 5.07 3.11 -1.76
N GLU A 15 5.56 2.94 -3.00
CA GLU A 15 6.99 3.04 -3.32
C GLU A 15 7.58 4.45 -3.11
N ASN A 16 6.73 5.49 -3.03
CA ASN A 16 7.17 6.85 -2.69
C ASN A 16 7.25 7.11 -1.18
N VAL A 17 6.80 6.18 -0.34
CA VAL A 17 6.95 6.31 1.11
C VAL A 17 8.38 5.93 1.48
N ASP A 18 9.07 6.83 2.16
CA ASP A 18 10.43 6.60 2.63
C ASP A 18 10.47 5.37 3.55
N GLY A 19 11.47 4.50 3.37
CA GLY A 19 11.55 3.21 4.07
C GLY A 19 10.75 2.06 3.46
N VAL A 20 9.98 2.26 2.38
CA VAL A 20 9.40 1.13 1.63
C VAL A 20 10.47 0.49 0.74
N GLU A 21 10.69 -0.80 0.95
CA GLU A 21 11.65 -1.59 0.16
C GLU A 21 10.96 -2.30 -1.00
N ASN A 22 9.72 -2.76 -0.80
CA ASN A 22 8.95 -3.43 -1.83
C ASN A 22 7.45 -3.22 -1.66
N ALA A 23 6.74 -3.01 -2.77
CA ALA A 23 5.28 -2.97 -2.78
C ALA A 23 4.71 -3.82 -3.92
N LYS A 24 3.84 -4.77 -3.57
CA LYS A 24 3.14 -5.64 -4.51
C LYS A 24 1.65 -5.45 -4.36
N VAL A 25 1.02 -4.89 -5.40
CA VAL A 25 -0.43 -4.66 -5.42
C VAL A 25 -1.08 -5.63 -6.39
N THR A 26 -2.09 -6.35 -5.90
CA THR A 26 -2.89 -7.31 -6.66
C THR A 26 -4.29 -6.73 -6.84
N TYR A 27 -4.86 -6.86 -8.04
CA TYR A 27 -6.21 -6.39 -8.33
C TYR A 27 -7.28 -7.39 -7.90
N LYS A 28 -7.01 -8.69 -8.07
CA LYS A 28 -7.86 -9.80 -7.63
C LYS A 28 -6.99 -10.86 -6.95
N PRO A 29 -6.99 -10.95 -5.61
CA PRO A 29 -7.75 -10.13 -4.64
C PRO A 29 -7.24 -8.67 -4.58
N LYS A 30 -8.08 -7.73 -4.15
CA LYS A 30 -7.73 -6.30 -3.96
C LYS A 30 -6.81 -6.11 -2.75
N LEU A 31 -5.56 -6.55 -2.85
CA LEU A 31 -4.59 -6.58 -1.75
C LEU A 31 -3.29 -5.87 -2.14
N ALA A 32 -2.70 -5.17 -1.18
CA ALA A 32 -1.34 -4.65 -1.26
C ALA A 32 -0.50 -5.33 -0.19
N VAL A 33 0.62 -5.93 -0.58
CA VAL A 33 1.64 -6.47 0.33
C VAL A 33 2.84 -5.54 0.23
N VAL A 34 3.30 -5.05 1.37
CA VAL A 34 4.37 -4.04 1.45
C VAL A 34 5.42 -4.54 2.42
N SER A 35 6.67 -4.55 1.98
CA SER A 35 7.86 -4.74 2.81
C SER A 35 8.48 -3.37 3.04
N PHE A 36 8.66 -3.01 4.30
CA PHE A 36 9.14 -1.70 4.70
C PHE A 36 9.96 -1.80 6.00
N ASP A 37 10.81 -0.81 6.19
CA ASP A 37 11.62 -0.63 7.39
C ASP A 37 10.80 0.09 8.47
N ASP A 38 10.43 -0.62 9.53
CA ASP A 38 9.66 -0.11 10.68
C ASP A 38 10.37 1.04 11.42
N THR A 39 11.68 1.25 11.20
CA THR A 39 12.42 2.38 11.80
C THR A 39 12.23 3.68 11.02
N LYS A 40 11.83 3.59 9.74
CA LYS A 40 11.66 4.73 8.83
C LYS A 40 10.20 5.04 8.52
N THR A 41 9.35 4.02 8.53
CA THR A 41 7.92 4.18 8.25
C THR A 41 7.07 3.24 9.08
N ASN A 42 5.76 3.42 9.01
CA ASN A 42 4.80 2.63 9.77
C ASN A 42 3.50 2.44 8.98
N ILE A 43 2.65 1.55 9.50
CA ILE A 43 1.38 1.19 8.88
C ILE A 43 0.49 2.42 8.62
N ASN A 44 0.44 3.39 9.54
CA ASN A 44 -0.37 4.60 9.36
C ASN A 44 0.13 5.45 8.17
N ALA A 45 1.44 5.56 7.98
CA ALA A 45 2.02 6.27 6.84
C ALA A 45 1.68 5.59 5.51
N LEU A 46 1.70 4.25 5.46
CA LEU A 46 1.30 3.48 4.27
C LEU A 46 -0.20 3.64 3.95
N ILE A 47 -1.05 3.60 4.98
CA ILE A 47 -2.49 3.85 4.82
C ILE A 47 -2.73 5.29 4.34
N ALA A 48 -2.03 6.27 4.91
CA ALA A 48 -2.13 7.67 4.50
C ALA A 48 -1.68 7.86 3.03
N ALA A 49 -0.58 7.24 2.61
CA ALA A 49 -0.09 7.33 1.23
C ALA A 49 -1.12 6.82 0.21
N THR A 50 -1.72 5.66 0.48
CA THR A 50 -2.77 5.11 -0.40
C THR A 50 -4.05 5.94 -0.36
N THR A 51 -4.42 6.48 0.81
CA THR A 51 -5.58 7.37 0.98
C THR A 51 -5.40 8.68 0.21
N ASN A 52 -4.22 9.31 0.30
CA ASN A 52 -3.86 10.52 -0.44
C ASN A 52 -3.88 10.29 -1.96
N ALA A 53 -3.58 9.07 -2.41
CA ALA A 53 -3.70 8.66 -3.80
C ALA A 53 -5.16 8.39 -4.24
N GLY A 54 -6.15 8.56 -3.36
CA GLY A 54 -7.57 8.29 -3.62
C GLY A 54 -7.99 6.82 -3.41
N TYR A 55 -7.16 6.02 -2.74
CA TYR A 55 -7.38 4.61 -2.48
C TYR A 55 -7.28 4.29 -0.98
N PRO A 56 -8.27 4.72 -0.17
CA PRO A 56 -8.29 4.40 1.26
C PRO A 56 -8.19 2.88 1.46
N SER A 57 -7.26 2.47 2.32
CA SER A 57 -6.97 1.07 2.61
C SER A 57 -7.00 0.84 4.12
N ASN A 58 -7.17 -0.42 4.51
CA ASN A 58 -7.11 -0.84 5.89
C ASN A 58 -6.06 -1.94 6.01
N LEU A 59 -5.37 -1.98 7.15
CA LEU A 59 -4.51 -3.10 7.47
C LEU A 59 -5.36 -4.36 7.49
N LYS A 60 -5.01 -5.34 6.65
CA LYS A 60 -5.59 -6.67 6.77
C LYS A 60 -4.95 -7.30 8.01
N SER A 61 -5.68 -7.34 9.12
CA SER A 61 -5.25 -8.11 10.29
C SER A 61 -5.06 -9.56 9.88
N GLU A 62 -3.80 -9.98 9.76
CA GLU A 62 -3.48 -11.40 9.78
C GLU A 62 -3.70 -11.84 11.23
N ASN A 63 -4.84 -12.50 11.48
CA ASN A 63 -5.02 -13.23 12.72
C ASN A 63 -3.88 -14.26 12.76
N LYS A 64 -3.00 -14.07 13.74
CA LYS A 64 -1.91 -14.97 14.11
C LYS A 64 -2.39 -16.40 14.34
#